data_AF-A0A1G0HJJ4-F1
#
_entry.id   AF-A0A1G0HJJ4-F1
#
_cell.length_a   1.000
_cell.length_b   1.000
_cell.length_c   1.000
_cell.angle_alpha   90.00
_cell.angle_beta   90.00
_cell.angle_gamma   90.00
#
_symmetry.space_group_name_H-M   'P 1'
#
loop_
_entity.id
_entity.type
_entity.pdbx_description
1 polymer ?
#
loop_
_entity_poly.entity_id
_entity_poly.type
_entity_poly.pdbx_seq_one_letter_code
_entity_poly.pdbx_strand_id
1 'polypeptide(L)'
;MNLQIWISSVLILMGVLFAFIASIGIVRLPDLLMRMHAATKAGTLGVGLILLGVAVHFVRLTVTIEAILTILFIGITAPIASHLIARASYFQRIRLSDMTVMDELKPHYDSHTHHLASVGRQRSLRANNKEHQP
;
A
#
# COMPACT_ATOMS: atom_id res chain seq x y z
N MET A 1 31.23 -22.83 2.92
CA MET A 1 30.19 -23.13 1.90
C MET A 1 28.83 -23.49 2.51
N ASN A 2 28.77 -24.21 3.64
CA ASN A 2 27.49 -24.69 4.20
C ASN A 2 26.70 -23.57 4.91
N LEU A 3 27.37 -22.69 5.66
CA LEU A 3 26.70 -21.64 6.45
C LEU A 3 25.91 -20.65 5.58
N GLN A 4 26.45 -20.30 4.40
CA GLN A 4 25.76 -19.42 3.45
C GLN A 4 24.44 -20.03 2.96
N ILE A 5 24.44 -21.35 2.69
CA ILE A 5 23.25 -22.07 2.25
C ILE A 5 22.17 -22.06 3.33
N TRP A 6 22.55 -22.27 4.60
CA TRP A 6 21.60 -22.20 5.72
C TRP A 6 21.01 -20.80 5.87
N ILE A 7 21.85 -19.75 5.84
CA ILE A 7 21.40 -18.36 5.95
C ILE A 7 20.47 -18.00 4.79
N SER A 8 20.88 -18.29 3.55
CA SER A 8 20.06 -17.98 2.37
C SER A 8 18.74 -18.74 2.38
N SER A 9 18.75 -20.01 2.82
CA SER A 9 17.53 -20.83 2.89
C SER A 9 16.55 -20.29 3.91
N VAL A 10 17.00 -19.88 5.10
CA VAL A 10 16.13 -19.28 6.12
C VAL A 10 15.56 -17.95 5.62
N LEU A 11 16.36 -17.13 4.95
CA LEU A 11 15.91 -15.83 4.42
C LEU A 11 14.85 -16.00 3.32
N ILE A 12 15.08 -16.95 2.40
CA ILE A 12 14.13 -17.27 1.33
C ILE A 12 12.85 -17.88 1.92
N LEU A 13 12.95 -18.82 2.87
CA LEU A 13 11.79 -19.43 3.53
C LEU A 13 10.93 -18.38 4.25
N MET A 14 11.56 -17.46 4.98
CA MET A 14 10.87 -16.33 5.59
C MET A 14 10.20 -15.46 4.53
N GLY A 15 10.90 -15.12 3.45
CA GLY A 15 10.33 -14.31 2.38
C GLY A 15 9.14 -14.98 1.67
N VAL A 16 9.20 -16.29 1.45
CA VAL A 16 8.09 -17.09 0.92
C VAL A 16 6.90 -17.11 1.90
N LEU A 17 7.15 -17.25 3.20
CA LEU A 17 6.10 -17.17 4.22
C LEU A 17 5.41 -15.79 4.20
N PHE A 18 6.17 -14.70 4.08
CA PHE A 18 5.61 -13.35 3.95
C PHE A 18 4.80 -13.18 2.65
N ALA A 19 5.28 -13.73 1.53
CA ALA A 19 4.53 -13.72 0.27
C ALA A 19 3.22 -14.53 0.37
N PHE A 20 3.24 -15.65 1.10
CA PHE A 20 2.05 -16.45 1.37
C PHE A 20 1.04 -15.70 2.26
N ILE A 21 1.52 -15.04 3.32
CA ILE A 21 0.69 -14.17 4.17
C ILE A 21 0.09 -13.02 3.36
N ALA A 22 0.86 -12.41 2.45
CA ALA A 22 0.37 -11.36 1.56
C ALA A 22 -0.78 -11.87 0.68
N SER A 23 -0.63 -13.06 0.08
CA SER A 23 -1.67 -13.71 -0.72
C SER A 23 -2.94 -13.98 0.09
N ILE A 24 -2.81 -14.53 1.30
CA ILE A 24 -3.95 -14.74 2.21
C ILE A 24 -4.62 -13.40 2.55
N GLY A 25 -3.84 -12.36 2.83
CA GLY A 25 -4.34 -11.02 3.14
C GLY A 25 -5.19 -10.43 2.02
N ILE A 26 -4.80 -10.65 0.76
CA ILE A 26 -5.57 -10.21 -0.42
C ILE A 26 -6.93 -10.93 -0.50
N VAL A 27 -6.99 -12.22 -0.18
CA VAL A 27 -8.23 -13.00 -0.29
C VAL A 27 -9.16 -12.77 0.90
N ARG A 28 -8.60 -12.65 2.12
CA ARG A 28 -9.37 -12.68 3.37
C ARG A 28 -9.87 -11.30 3.84
N LEU A 29 -9.21 -10.21 3.43
CA LEU A 29 -9.58 -8.87 3.91
C LEU A 29 -10.85 -8.35 3.20
N PRO A 30 -11.74 -7.65 3.91
CA PRO A 30 -13.04 -7.24 3.39
C PRO A 30 -12.98 -6.01 2.47
N ASP A 31 -12.02 -5.10 2.69
CA ASP A 31 -11.89 -3.85 1.94
C ASP A 31 -10.71 -3.90 0.96
N LEU A 32 -10.86 -3.24 -0.18
CA LEU A 32 -9.79 -3.01 -1.15
C LEU A 32 -8.59 -2.31 -0.50
N LEU A 33 -8.80 -1.26 0.30
CA LEU A 33 -7.70 -0.54 0.96
C LEU A 33 -6.95 -1.45 1.96
N MET A 34 -7.68 -2.31 2.67
CA MET A 34 -7.09 -3.29 3.57
C MET A 34 -6.28 -4.35 2.81
N ARG A 35 -6.83 -4.89 1.71
CA ARG A 35 -6.14 -5.84 0.83
C ARG A 35 -4.83 -5.27 0.29
N MET A 36 -4.87 -4.03 -0.19
CA MET A 36 -3.69 -3.33 -0.69
C MET A 36 -2.64 -3.09 0.40
N HIS A 37 -3.08 -2.75 1.60
CA HIS A 37 -2.18 -2.56 2.73
C HIS A 37 -1.44 -3.85 3.09
N ALA A 38 -2.16 -4.97 3.18
CA ALA A 38 -1.58 -6.28 3.42
C ALA A 38 -0.63 -6.69 2.29
N ALA A 39 -1.06 -6.54 1.03
CA ALA A 39 -0.24 -6.85 -0.14
C ALA A 39 1.05 -6.03 -0.19
N THR A 40 0.97 -4.73 0.08
CA THR A 40 2.13 -3.83 0.00
C THR A 40 3.12 -4.12 1.13
N LYS A 41 2.67 -4.22 2.38
CA LYS A 41 3.57 -4.48 3.52
C LYS A 41 4.19 -5.87 3.48
N ALA A 42 3.36 -6.90 3.41
CA ALA A 42 3.86 -8.28 3.46
C ALA A 42 4.55 -8.67 2.14
N GLY A 43 4.08 -8.18 1.00
CA GLY A 43 4.68 -8.46 -0.30
C GLY A 43 6.05 -7.81 -0.50
N THR A 44 6.22 -6.54 -0.11
CA THR A 44 7.54 -5.86 -0.21
C THR A 44 8.58 -6.52 0.70
N LEU A 45 8.21 -6.87 1.94
CA LEU A 45 9.08 -7.62 2.85
C LEU A 45 9.39 -9.02 2.32
N GLY A 46 8.39 -9.73 1.78
CA GLY A 46 8.57 -11.07 1.23
C GLY A 46 9.57 -11.09 0.07
N VAL A 47 9.35 -10.23 -0.93
CA VAL A 47 10.26 -10.09 -2.08
C VAL A 47 11.64 -9.61 -1.65
N GLY A 48 11.72 -8.66 -0.71
CA GLY A 48 12.98 -8.16 -0.17
C GLY A 48 13.81 -9.25 0.49
N LEU A 49 13.20 -10.09 1.32
CA LEU A 49 13.86 -11.22 1.99
C LEU A 49 14.35 -12.29 0.99
N ILE A 50 13.54 -12.60 -0.02
CA ILE A 50 13.93 -13.54 -1.07
C ILE A 50 15.15 -13.01 -1.84
N LEU A 51 15.10 -11.76 -2.29
CA LEU A 51 16.18 -11.14 -3.07
C LEU A 51 17.47 -10.97 -2.24
N LEU A 52 17.36 -10.62 -0.96
CA LEU A 52 18.51 -10.64 -0.04
C LEU A 52 19.09 -12.04 0.09
N GLY A 53 18.24 -13.08 0.17
CA GLY A 53 18.70 -14.46 0.28
C GLY A 53 19.46 -14.91 -0.97
N VAL A 54 18.99 -14.50 -2.15
CA VAL A 54 19.65 -14.73 -3.44
C VAL A 54 21.00 -13.99 -3.50
N ALA A 55 21.06 -12.73 -3.07
CA ALA A 55 22.30 -11.95 -3.04
C ALA A 55 23.37 -12.60 -2.12
N VAL A 56 22.95 -13.07 -0.94
CA VAL A 56 23.83 -13.77 0.02
C VAL A 56 24.28 -15.15 -0.51
N HIS A 57 23.44 -15.84 -1.28
CA HIS A 57 23.78 -17.15 -1.82
C HIS A 57 24.83 -17.08 -2.93
N PHE A 58 24.65 -16.18 -3.90
CA PHE A 58 25.53 -16.12 -5.06
C PHE A 58 26.80 -15.30 -4.83
N VAL A 59 26.77 -14.30 -3.93
CA VAL A 59 27.92 -13.41 -3.63
C VAL A 59 28.58 -12.88 -4.91
N ARG A 60 27.77 -12.55 -5.93
CA ARG A 60 28.23 -11.96 -7.18
C ARG A 60 27.74 -10.52 -7.26
N LEU A 61 28.65 -9.61 -7.62
CA LEU A 61 28.37 -8.19 -7.70
C LEU A 61 27.16 -7.87 -8.59
N THR A 62 27.07 -8.51 -9.75
CA THR A 62 25.94 -8.37 -10.69
C THR A 62 24.60 -8.74 -10.05
N VAL A 63 24.53 -9.89 -9.38
CA VAL A 63 23.30 -10.40 -8.75
C VAL A 63 22.88 -9.50 -7.59
N THR A 64 23.84 -9.05 -6.77
CA THR A 64 23.55 -8.15 -5.65
C THR A 64 23.02 -6.80 -6.12
N ILE A 65 23.59 -6.23 -7.19
CA ILE A 65 23.12 -4.96 -7.77
C ILE A 65 21.70 -5.13 -8.32
N GLU A 66 21.43 -6.18 -9.09
CA GLU A 66 20.09 -6.49 -9.62
C GLU A 66 19.06 -6.66 -8.49
N ALA A 67 19.43 -7.39 -7.43
CA ALA A 67 18.58 -7.58 -6.26
C ALA A 67 18.25 -6.25 -5.56
N ILE A 68 19.25 -5.41 -5.29
CA ILE A 68 19.06 -4.10 -4.66
C ILE A 68 18.21 -3.18 -5.54
N LEU A 69 18.49 -3.13 -6.85
CA LEU A 69 17.69 -2.34 -7.80
C LEU A 69 16.24 -2.81 -7.81
N THR A 70 16.01 -4.12 -7.79
CA THR A 70 14.66 -4.69 -7.79
C THR A 70 13.91 -4.34 -6.50
N ILE A 71 14.57 -4.44 -5.34
CA ILE A 71 13.98 -4.04 -4.05
C ILE A 71 13.61 -2.56 -4.07
N LEU A 72 14.52 -1.70 -4.52
CA LEU A 72 14.30 -0.26 -4.58
C LEU A 72 13.16 0.08 -5.55
N PHE A 73 13.18 -0.53 -6.73
CA PHE A 73 12.17 -0.33 -7.77
C PHE A 73 10.77 -0.71 -7.27
N ILE A 74 10.63 -1.90 -6.65
CA ILE A 74 9.36 -2.33 -6.07
C ILE A 74 8.97 -1.43 -4.90
N GLY A 75 9.93 -1.03 -4.05
CA GLY A 75 9.71 -0.16 -2.91
C GLY A 75 9.18 1.23 -3.28
N ILE A 76 9.52 1.75 -4.45
CA ILE A 76 8.99 3.02 -4.98
C ILE A 76 7.69 2.79 -5.75
N THR A 77 7.62 1.72 -6.55
CA THR A 77 6.46 1.43 -7.41
C THR A 77 5.23 1.06 -6.59
N ALA A 78 5.38 0.28 -5.52
CA ALA A 78 4.25 -0.20 -4.74
C ALA A 78 3.47 0.93 -4.03
N PRO A 79 4.11 1.93 -3.36
CA PRO A 79 3.41 3.09 -2.83
C PRO A 79 2.71 3.93 -3.89
N ILE A 80 3.34 4.15 -5.05
CA ILE A 80 2.76 4.93 -6.16
C ILE A 80 1.51 4.22 -6.70
N ALA A 81 1.63 2.93 -7.00
CA ALA A 81 0.50 2.11 -7.44
C ALA A 81 -0.61 2.11 -6.38
N SER A 82 -0.23 1.99 -5.10
CA SER A 82 -1.19 1.99 -4.00
C SER A 82 -1.96 3.31 -3.91
N HIS A 83 -1.26 4.43 -4.01
CA HIS A 83 -1.88 5.74 -3.99
C HIS A 83 -2.84 5.96 -5.17
N LEU A 84 -2.44 5.55 -6.38
CA LEU A 84 -3.28 5.67 -7.58
C LEU A 84 -4.55 4.83 -7.49
N ILE A 85 -4.43 3.57 -7.04
CA ILE A 85 -5.58 2.69 -6.87
C ILE A 85 -6.48 3.20 -5.74
N ALA A 86 -5.92 3.67 -4.62
CA ALA A 86 -6.72 4.26 -3.54
C ALA A 86 -7.53 5.46 -4.04
N ARG A 87 -6.89 6.38 -4.77
CA ARG A 87 -7.55 7.51 -5.41
C ARG A 87 -8.66 7.03 -6.35
N ALA A 88 -8.36 6.13 -7.28
CA ALA A 88 -9.33 5.60 -8.24
C ALA A 88 -10.50 4.87 -7.57
N SER A 89 -10.26 4.12 -6.50
CA SER A 89 -11.29 3.40 -5.75
C SER A 89 -12.29 4.37 -5.11
N TYR A 90 -11.79 5.49 -4.59
CA TYR A 90 -12.60 6.54 -4.00
C TYR A 90 -13.45 7.25 -5.07
N PHE A 91 -12.87 7.58 -6.22
CA PHE A 91 -13.62 8.17 -7.36
C PHE A 91 -14.69 7.23 -7.93
N GLN A 92 -14.42 5.92 -7.95
CA GLN A 92 -15.38 4.90 -8.40
C GLN A 92 -16.40 4.50 -7.34
N ARG A 93 -16.35 5.11 -6.14
CA ARG A 93 -17.25 4.80 -5.00
C ARG A 93 -17.29 3.31 -4.65
N ILE A 94 -16.13 2.66 -4.70
CA ILE A 94 -16.01 1.30 -4.19
C ILE A 94 -16.42 1.31 -2.71
N ARG A 95 -17.30 0.39 -2.33
CA ARG A 95 -17.84 0.31 -0.97
C ARG A 95 -16.69 0.06 0.00
N LEU A 96 -16.46 0.99 0.93
CA LEU A 96 -15.55 0.76 2.06
C LEU A 96 -16.18 -0.29 2.98
N SER A 97 -15.33 -1.00 3.72
CA SER A 97 -15.78 -1.97 4.73
C SER A 97 -16.70 -1.31 5.76
N ASP A 98 -17.69 -2.07 6.24
CA ASP A 98 -18.59 -1.62 7.31
C ASP A 98 -17.83 -1.36 8.64
N MET A 99 -16.59 -1.81 8.75
CA MET A 99 -15.67 -1.51 9.86
C MET A 99 -15.08 -0.09 9.80
N THR A 100 -15.25 0.62 8.69
CA THR A 100 -14.72 1.98 8.54
C THR A 100 -15.60 2.97 9.30
N VAL A 101 -15.14 3.37 10.48
CA VAL A 101 -15.87 4.28 11.38
C VAL A 101 -15.78 5.74 10.90
N MET A 102 -14.69 6.12 10.25
CA MET A 102 -14.38 7.53 9.96
C MET A 102 -13.89 7.70 8.52
N ASP A 103 -14.60 8.55 7.78
CA ASP A 103 -14.23 9.02 6.45
C ASP A 103 -14.32 10.54 6.42
N GLU A 104 -13.19 11.20 6.67
CA GLU A 104 -13.08 12.65 6.64
C GLU A 104 -13.17 13.22 5.22
N LEU A 105 -12.99 12.40 4.18
CA LEU A 105 -13.00 12.87 2.79
C LEU A 105 -14.43 12.97 2.25
N LYS A 106 -15.34 12.12 2.76
CA LYS A 106 -16.76 12.06 2.36
C LYS A 106 -17.49 13.42 2.40
N PRO A 107 -17.37 14.27 3.44
CA PRO A 107 -18.05 15.57 3.51
C PRO A 107 -17.47 16.63 2.56
N HIS A 108 -16.27 16.40 2.05
CA HIS A 108 -15.51 17.32 1.20
C HIS A 108 -15.53 16.91 -0.28
N TYR A 109 -16.06 15.74 -0.58
CA TYR A 109 -16.12 15.19 -1.92
C TYR A 109 -17.51 15.38 -2.52
N ASP A 110 -17.64 16.32 -3.47
CA ASP A 110 -18.84 16.39 -4.28
C ASP A 110 -18.78 15.30 -5.34
N SER A 111 -19.83 14.51 -5.30
CA SER A 111 -19.92 13.21 -5.91
C SER A 111 -20.63 13.26 -7.28
N HIS A 112 -21.25 14.40 -7.61
CA HIS A 112 -21.79 14.73 -8.93
C HIS A 112 -20.80 15.52 -9.79
N THR A 113 -20.02 16.41 -9.18
CA THR A 113 -19.05 17.27 -9.88
C THR A 113 -17.60 16.75 -9.79
N HIS A 114 -17.36 15.66 -9.05
CA HIS A 114 -16.04 15.13 -8.72
C HIS A 114 -15.08 16.17 -8.11
N HIS A 115 -15.64 17.23 -7.52
CA HIS A 115 -14.87 18.34 -6.99
C HIS A 115 -14.57 18.13 -5.50
N LEU A 116 -13.30 18.25 -5.11
CA LEU A 116 -12.88 18.27 -3.71
C LEU A 116 -12.91 19.72 -3.21
N ALA A 117 -13.75 20.00 -2.22
CA ALA A 117 -13.78 21.30 -1.56
C ALA A 117 -12.63 21.38 -0.55
N SER A 118 -11.83 22.44 -0.61
CA SER A 118 -10.81 22.67 0.42
C SER A 118 -11.50 23.04 1.74
N VAL A 119 -10.96 22.52 2.86
CA VAL A 119 -11.49 22.76 4.22
C VAL A 119 -11.69 24.25 4.50
N GLY A 120 -10.80 25.10 3.99
CA GLY A 120 -10.90 26.56 4.10
C GLY A 120 -12.14 27.16 3.40
N ARG A 121 -12.48 26.70 2.19
CA ARG A 121 -13.66 27.17 1.44
C ARG A 121 -14.96 26.75 2.11
N GLN A 122 -14.99 25.58 2.75
CA GLN A 122 -16.19 25.11 3.43
C GLN A 122 -16.42 25.82 4.76
N ARG A 123 -15.34 26.18 5.47
CA ARG A 123 -15.41 27.06 6.65
C ARG A 123 -15.90 28.46 6.29
N SER A 124 -15.43 29.05 5.19
CA SER A 124 -15.90 30.37 4.75
C SER A 124 -17.37 30.35 4.31
N LEU A 125 -17.81 29.32 3.59
CA LEU A 125 -19.23 29.14 3.23
C LEU A 125 -20.12 28.96 4.47
N ARG A 126 -19.66 28.16 5.46
CA ARG A 126 -20.39 27.98 6.73
C ARG A 126 -20.40 29.23 7.60
N ALA A 127 -19.33 30.02 7.59
CA ALA A 127 -19.26 31.28 8.32
C ALA A 127 -20.19 32.33 7.69
N ASN A 128 -20.14 32.49 6.37
CA ASN A 128 -20.99 33.42 5.63
C ASN A 128 -22.49 33.07 5.73
N ASN A 129 -22.83 31.77 5.72
CA ASN A 129 -24.21 31.31 5.90
C ASN A 129 -24.74 31.51 7.33
N LYS A 130 -23.87 31.57 8.35
CA LYS A 130 -24.26 31.86 9.74
C LYS A 130 -24.54 33.34 10.00
N GLU A 131 -23.97 34.25 9.22
CA GLU A 131 -24.25 35.69 9.32
C GLU A 131 -25.61 36.09 8.72
N HIS A 132 -26.23 35.24 7.90
CA HIS A 132 -27.49 35.52 7.20
C HIS A 132 -28.72 34.83 7.82
N GLN A 133 -28.58 34.17 8.98
CA GLN A 133 -29.69 33.52 9.70
C GLN A 133 -30.08 34.40 10.91
N PRO A 134 -31.25 35.07 10.88
CA PRO A 134 -31.71 35.97 11.95
C PRO A 134 -32.09 35.23 13.24
#